data_AF-A0A962CSX1-F1
#
_entry.id   AF-A0A962CSX1-F1
#
_cell.length_a   1.000
_cell.length_b   1.000
_cell.length_c   1.000
_cell.angle_alpha   90.00
_cell.angle_beta   90.00
_cell.angle_gamma   90.00
#
_symmetry.space_group_name_H-M   'P 1'
#
loop_
_entity.id
_entity.type
_entity.pdbx_description
1 polymer ?
#
loop_
_entity_poly.entity_id
_entity_poly.type
_entity_poly.pdbx_seq_one_letter_code
_entity_poly.pdbx_strand_id
1 'polypeptide(L)'
;MIIAGVDEAGRGPLAGPVTVAAVILDQAIDGLDDSKKLSEKQRVALVETIKQQAKAWSIVHISVDKIDQINIFQATMLGMKNAVQQL
;
A
#
# COMPACT_ATOMS: atom_id res chain seq x y z
N MET A 1 11.87 -17.39 -6.70
CA MET A 1 12.07 -16.10 -6.00
C MET A 1 10.68 -15.52 -5.75
N ILE A 2 10.42 -14.97 -4.56
CA ILE A 2 9.17 -14.26 -4.26
C ILE A 2 9.50 -12.77 -4.29
N ILE A 3 8.69 -11.98 -4.99
CA ILE A 3 8.86 -10.53 -5.12
C ILE A 3 7.62 -9.86 -4.53
N ALA A 4 7.81 -8.97 -3.57
CA ALA A 4 6.75 -8.15 -3.01
C ALA A 4 6.95 -6.69 -3.46
N GLY A 5 5.89 -6.08 -4.00
CA GLY A 5 5.80 -4.64 -4.18
C GLY A 5 5.26 -3.99 -2.89
N VAL A 6 5.81 -2.84 -2.52
CA VAL A 6 5.41 -2.09 -1.31
C VAL A 6 5.34 -0.61 -1.65
N ASP A 7 4.26 0.06 -1.27
CA ASP A 7 4.07 1.49 -1.50
C ASP A 7 3.16 2.12 -0.43
N GLU A 8 3.26 3.44 -0.26
CA GLU A 8 2.51 4.21 0.74
C GLU A 8 1.59 5.29 0.15
N ALA A 9 0.53 5.60 0.89
CA ALA A 9 -0.33 6.76 0.66
C ALA A 9 -0.56 7.53 1.97
N GLY A 10 -0.69 8.85 1.87
CA GLY A 10 -1.01 9.70 3.03
C GLY A 10 0.17 10.32 3.77
N ARG A 11 1.35 10.48 3.12
CA ARG A 11 2.50 11.16 3.73
C ARG A 11 2.43 12.68 3.79
N GLY A 12 1.74 13.30 2.83
CA GLY A 12 1.64 14.75 2.69
C GLY A 12 0.40 15.42 3.33
N PRO A 13 -0.76 14.75 3.46
CA PRO A 13 -1.93 15.35 4.11
C PRO A 13 -1.69 15.76 5.57
N LEU A 14 -2.44 16.78 6.02
CA LEU A 14 -2.42 17.26 7.41
C LEU A 14 -3.25 16.40 8.37
N ALA A 15 -4.09 15.51 7.85
CA ALA A 15 -4.97 14.66 8.63
C ALA A 15 -5.05 13.27 8.01
N GLY A 16 -5.33 12.28 8.85
CA GLY A 16 -5.41 10.87 8.46
C GLY A 16 -4.09 10.11 8.66
N PRO A 17 -4.15 8.78 8.65
CA PRO A 17 -2.97 7.94 8.82
C PRO A 17 -2.12 7.91 7.55
N VAL A 18 -0.87 7.46 7.68
CA VAL A 18 -0.14 6.91 6.54
C VAL A 18 -0.56 5.45 6.38
N THR A 19 -0.97 5.09 5.17
CA THR A 19 -1.39 3.73 4.81
C THR A 19 -0.33 3.11 3.92
N VAL A 20 0.08 1.90 4.22
CA VAL A 20 1.07 1.15 3.45
C VAL A 20 0.48 -0.17 3.03
N ALA A 21 0.67 -0.55 1.78
CA ALA A 21 0.26 -1.85 1.26
C ALA A 21 1.50 -2.63 0.79
N ALA A 22 1.46 -3.94 0.96
CA ALA A 22 2.40 -4.86 0.34
C ALA A 22 1.63 -5.90 -0.47
N VAL A 23 2.12 -6.27 -1.64
CA VAL A 23 1.45 -7.21 -2.56
C VAL A 23 2.48 -8.11 -3.24
N ILE A 24 2.22 -9.41 -3.29
CA ILE A 24 2.95 -10.39 -4.10
C ILE A 24 2.06 -10.79 -5.28
N LEU A 25 2.52 -10.46 -6.50
CA LEU A 25 1.87 -10.85 -7.75
C LEU A 25 2.74 -11.89 -8.47
N ASP A 26 2.14 -13.00 -8.88
CA ASP A 26 2.81 -14.02 -9.72
C ASP A 26 2.73 -13.66 -11.22
N GLN A 27 1.75 -12.83 -11.61
CA GLN A 27 1.50 -12.42 -13.00
C GLN A 27 1.14 -10.93 -13.07
N ALA A 28 1.37 -10.32 -14.24
CA ALA A 28 0.93 -8.96 -14.50
C ALA A 28 -0.61 -8.88 -14.55
N ILE A 29 -1.17 -7.80 -14.02
CA ILE A 29 -2.61 -7.52 -14.08
C ILE A 29 -2.85 -6.52 -15.20
N ASP A 30 -3.71 -6.88 -16.15
CA ASP A 30 -4.07 -6.00 -17.26
C ASP A 30 -4.65 -4.66 -16.77
N GLY A 31 -4.10 -3.57 -17.30
CA GLY A 31 -4.52 -2.22 -16.93
C GLY A 31 -3.99 -1.71 -15.59
N LEU A 32 -3.16 -2.50 -14.88
CA LEU A 32 -2.42 -2.00 -13.72
C LEU A 32 -1.28 -1.08 -14.19
N ASP A 33 -1.35 0.19 -13.78
CA ASP A 33 -0.34 1.23 -14.05
C ASP A 33 -0.29 2.18 -12.82
N ASP A 34 0.54 3.22 -12.90
CA ASP A 34 0.64 4.27 -11.89
C ASP A 34 -0.74 4.85 -11.54
N SER A 35 -1.05 4.86 -10.24
CA SER A 35 -2.35 5.25 -9.71
C SER A 35 -2.77 6.69 -10.06
N LYS A 36 -1.84 7.55 -10.49
CA LYS A 36 -2.10 8.93 -10.94
C LYS A 36 -2.60 8.98 -12.38
N LYS A 37 -2.35 7.95 -13.19
CA LYS A 37 -2.85 7.85 -14.57
C LYS A 37 -4.23 7.20 -14.65
N LEU A 38 -4.66 6.54 -13.58
CA LEU A 38 -5.93 5.82 -13.52
C LEU A 38 -7.04 6.70 -12.94
N SER A 39 -8.23 6.63 -13.53
CA SER A 39 -9.44 7.20 -12.92
C SER A 39 -9.79 6.48 -11.63
N GLU A 40 -10.53 7.15 -10.74
CA GLU A 40 -11.01 6.54 -9.50
C GLU A 40 -11.78 5.23 -9.75
N LYS A 41 -12.67 5.21 -10.75
CA LYS A 41 -13.44 4.04 -11.14
C LYS A 41 -12.53 2.87 -11.56
N GLN A 42 -11.47 3.13 -12.34
CA GLN A 42 -10.50 2.10 -12.72
C GLN A 42 -9.74 1.57 -11.51
N ARG A 43 -9.31 2.45 -10.60
CA ARG A 43 -8.62 2.03 -9.36
C ARG A 43 -9.50 1.12 -8.51
N VAL A 44 -10.77 1.50 -8.28
CA VAL A 44 -11.71 0.70 -7.51
C VAL A 44 -11.91 -0.69 -8.14
N ALA A 45 -12.04 -0.77 -9.46
CA ALA A 45 -12.15 -2.05 -10.16
C ALA A 45 -10.87 -2.90 -10.03
N LEU A 46 -9.70 -2.27 -10.14
CA LEU A 46 -8.41 -2.96 -10.03
C LEU A 46 -8.14 -3.49 -8.62
N VAL A 47 -8.65 -2.85 -7.56
CA VAL A 47 -8.48 -3.34 -6.18
C VAL A 47 -9.00 -4.77 -6.03
N GLU A 48 -10.19 -5.06 -6.55
CA GLU A 48 -10.77 -6.40 -6.46
C GLU A 48 -9.98 -7.41 -7.29
N THR A 49 -9.56 -7.03 -8.50
CA THR A 49 -8.69 -7.87 -9.35
C THR A 49 -7.36 -8.17 -8.67
N ILE A 50 -6.71 -7.17 -8.07
CA ILE A 50 -5.45 -7.34 -7.34
C ILE A 50 -5.64 -8.30 -6.17
N LYS A 51 -6.66 -8.12 -5.33
CA LYS A 51 -6.89 -8.99 -4.18
C LYS A 51 -7.17 -10.44 -4.56
N GLN A 52 -7.84 -10.67 -5.69
CA GLN A 52 -8.15 -12.01 -6.18
C GLN A 52 -6.96 -12.70 -6.83
N GLN A 53 -6.12 -11.95 -7.56
CA GLN A 53 -4.98 -12.51 -8.30
C GLN A 53 -3.66 -12.49 -7.52
N ALA A 54 -3.56 -11.67 -6.47
CA ALA A 54 -2.38 -11.63 -5.62
C ALA A 54 -2.25 -12.93 -4.83
N LYS A 55 -1.02 -13.43 -4.77
CA LYS A 55 -0.67 -14.59 -3.95
C LYS A 55 -0.78 -14.27 -2.45
N ALA A 56 -0.42 -13.05 -2.09
CA ALA A 56 -0.55 -12.49 -0.76
C ALA A 56 -0.61 -10.96 -0.86
N TRP A 57 -1.33 -10.34 0.08
CA TRP A 57 -1.39 -8.90 0.21
C TRP A 57 -1.70 -8.51 1.66
N SER A 58 -1.28 -7.33 2.04
CA SER A 58 -1.56 -6.76 3.36
C SER A 58 -1.72 -5.24 3.27
N ILE A 59 -2.43 -4.67 4.23
CA ILE A 59 -2.63 -3.23 4.37
C ILE A 59 -2.42 -2.86 5.83
N VAL A 60 -1.55 -1.88 6.08
CA VAL A 60 -1.23 -1.39 7.41
C VAL A 60 -1.47 0.11 7.47
N HIS A 61 -2.13 0.55 8.54
CA HIS A 61 -2.32 1.97 8.83
C HIS A 61 -1.48 2.36 10.04
N ILE A 62 -0.71 3.44 9.91
CA ILE A 62 0.01 4.05 11.04
C ILE A 62 -0.74 5.33 11.42
N SER A 63 -1.27 5.35 12.65
CA SER A 63 -2.10 6.45 13.15
C SER A 63 -1.32 7.76 13.28
N VAL A 64 -2.05 8.88 13.29
CA VAL A 64 -1.50 10.22 13.54
C VAL A 64 -0.74 10.27 14.86
N ASP A 65 -1.30 9.71 15.94
CA ASP A 65 -0.62 9.63 17.24
C ASP A 65 0.74 8.93 17.16
N LYS A 66 0.87 7.90 16.32
CA LYS A 66 2.15 7.22 16.11
C LYS A 66 3.07 8.07 15.24
N ILE A 67 2.56 8.70 14.17
CA ILE A 67 3.32 9.62 13.32
C ILE A 67 3.95 10.75 14.15
N ASP A 68 3.18 11.35 15.06
CA ASP A 68 3.66 12.43 15.92
C ASP A 68 4.77 11.97 16.87
N GLN A 69 4.75 10.70 17.31
CA GLN A 69 5.78 10.12 18.18
C GLN A 69 7.10 9.86 17.46
N ILE A 70 7.04 9.41 16.20
CA ILE A 70 8.23 8.87 15.50
C ILE A 70 8.63 9.62 14.23
N ASN A 71 7.89 10.67 13.85
CA ASN A 71 7.94 11.38 12.57
C ASN A 71 7.44 10.59 11.35
N ILE A 72 7.08 11.33 10.29
CA ILE A 72 6.44 10.76 9.09
C ILE A 72 7.35 9.80 8.30
N PHE A 73 8.66 10.01 8.31
CA PHE A 73 9.60 9.13 7.64
C PHE A 73 9.67 7.77 8.37
N GLN A 74 9.84 7.76 9.69
CA GLN A 74 9.88 6.50 10.45
C GLN A 74 8.52 5.80 10.47
N ALA A 75 7.42 6.55 10.50
CA ALA A 75 6.08 5.99 10.37
C ALA A 75 5.89 5.25 9.04
N THR A 76 6.37 5.84 7.94
CA THR A 76 6.37 5.18 6.62
C THR A 76 7.20 3.91 6.63
N MET A 77 8.45 3.96 7.14
CA MET A 77 9.33 2.80 7.22
C MET A 77 8.77 1.68 8.12
N LEU A 78 8.14 2.04 9.24
CA LEU A 78 7.44 1.12 10.13
C LEU A 78 6.25 0.46 9.40
N GLY A 79 5.45 1.25 8.68
CA GLY A 79 4.35 0.73 7.87
C GLY A 79 4.82 -0.25 6.80
N MET A 80 5.88 0.08 6.06
CA MET A 80 6.48 -0.82 5.04
C MET A 80 6.97 -2.13 5.65
N LYS A 81 7.70 -2.06 6.77
CA LYS A 81 8.14 -3.26 7.49
C LYS A 81 6.95 -4.11 7.93
N ASN A 82 5.95 -3.51 8.57
CA ASN A 82 4.79 -4.21 9.09
C ASN A 82 3.96 -4.85 7.96
N ALA A 83 3.78 -4.15 6.84
CA ALA A 83 3.05 -4.67 5.69
C ALA A 83 3.74 -5.92 5.12
N VAL A 84 5.06 -5.87 4.92
CA VAL A 84 5.82 -7.04 4.45
C VAL A 84 5.78 -8.20 5.44
N GLN A 85 5.80 -7.93 6.75
CA GLN A 85 5.69 -8.97 7.78
C GLN A 85 4.31 -9.63 7.85
N GLN A 86 3.28 -9.02 7.27
CA GLN A 86 1.90 -9.52 7.23
C GLN A 86 1.53 -10.19 5.90
N LEU A 87 2.49 -10.32 4.98
CA LEU A 87 2.32 -11.09 3.73
C LEU A 87 2.34 -12.60 3.96
#